data_AF-A0A1G5WHS8-F1
#
_entry.id   AF-A0A1G5WHS8-F1
#
_cell.length_a   1.000
_cell.length_b   1.000
_cell.length_c   1.000
_cell.angle_alpha   90.00
_cell.angle_beta   90.00
_cell.angle_gamma   90.00
#
_symmetry.space_group_name_H-M   'P 1'
#
loop_
_entity.id
_entity.type
_entity.pdbx_description
1 polymer ?
#
loop_
_entity_poly.entity_id
_entity_poly.type
_entity_poly.pdbx_seq_one_letter_code
_entity_poly.pdbx_strand_id
1 'polypeptide(L)'
;MSKLNITNIKKAYNYMKKNGLKAMLTQAAERLESHDYDDYTFEPVSEEELEKQRKNAGSYSVRFSILVPAYNTPKEYFKEMIESVEAQTYPNWELIIGDAGDEAKGLKEIAEEFYDRRVRYIKLPENKGISGNTNAILKEARGEYIALLDHDDFLTPDALYENAKLISEATKKPGLIYSDEDKCNGDATKFYDVYRKPNFNLDLLLSNNYICHFLVIKSEDLKSIGFRSEFDGAQDYDVTLRCVMRYMPDFKEVYHIPKVLYHWRCHEESTASNPQSKLYAYEAGKNALTDALEALGWKAEVTHSKHLGFMDVKYIPGIFDVREDIGMIGGRIINDKGVIIGGIMDENGTPVFGGLKDGYSGYRNTATLKQDADLLDIRCMKLRPELYDVFKDVTGMEYKEDPKTGFYDIKLQKDDTDLMKICTIICHRIKKMGYKLLYDPDCSVKVKE
;
A
#
# COMPACT_ATOMS: atom_id res chain seq x y z
N MET A 1 -23.60 26.23 -0.18
CA MET A 1 -23.41 26.08 1.28
C MET A 1 -23.68 24.62 1.64
N SER A 2 -22.63 23.80 1.72
CA SER A 2 -22.77 22.37 2.04
C SER A 2 -23.29 22.22 3.48
N LYS A 3 -24.32 21.39 3.67
CA LYS A 3 -24.83 21.05 5.00
C LYS A 3 -23.68 20.47 5.81
N LEU A 4 -23.39 21.05 6.99
CA LEU A 4 -22.42 20.48 7.94
C LEU A 4 -22.82 19.03 8.23
N ASN A 5 -22.04 18.08 7.69
CA ASN A 5 -22.26 16.67 7.92
C ASN A 5 -21.82 16.32 9.35
N ILE A 6 -22.75 15.88 10.19
CA ILE A 6 -22.51 15.51 11.60
C ILE A 6 -21.35 14.50 11.73
N THR A 7 -21.20 13.60 10.75
CA THR A 7 -20.11 12.63 10.69
C THR A 7 -18.75 13.31 10.54
N ASN A 8 -18.66 14.36 9.74
CA ASN A 8 -17.41 15.11 9.55
C ASN A 8 -17.02 15.90 10.80
N ILE A 9 -18.01 16.45 11.52
CA ILE A 9 -17.78 17.12 12.82
C ILE A 9 -17.25 16.13 13.85
N LYS A 10 -17.87 14.94 13.96
CA LYS A 10 -17.42 13.87 14.86
C LYS A 10 -16.00 13.41 14.51
N LYS A 11 -15.68 13.22 13.22
CA LYS A 11 -14.33 12.92 12.74
C LYS A 11 -13.31 13.98 13.16
N ALA A 12 -13.62 15.26 12.94
CA ALA A 12 -12.74 16.37 13.33
C ALA A 12 -12.53 16.46 14.85
N TYR A 13 -13.60 16.31 15.64
CA TYR A 13 -13.54 16.30 17.11
C TYR A 13 -12.68 15.15 17.65
N ASN A 14 -12.87 13.93 17.12
CA ASN A 14 -12.08 12.77 17.53
C ASN A 14 -10.60 12.92 17.15
N TYR A 15 -10.32 13.45 15.95
CA TYR A 15 -8.95 13.74 15.52
C TYR A 15 -8.29 14.79 16.44
N MET A 16 -9.02 15.86 16.80
CA MET A 16 -8.55 16.85 17.77
C MET A 16 -8.31 16.23 19.16
N LYS A 17 -9.18 15.33 19.62
CA LYS A 17 -9.03 14.65 20.90
C LYS A 17 -7.78 13.76 20.93
N LYS A 18 -7.46 13.09 19.81
CA LYS A 18 -6.28 12.21 19.68
C LYS A 18 -4.97 13.01 19.50
N ASN A 19 -4.98 13.99 18.59
CA ASN A 19 -3.76 14.63 18.07
C ASN A 19 -3.59 16.10 18.49
N GLY A 20 -4.57 16.67 19.20
CA GLY A 20 -4.59 18.07 19.64
C GLY A 20 -5.13 19.05 18.60
N LEU A 21 -5.45 20.26 19.08
CA LEU A 21 -6.04 21.33 18.26
C LEU A 21 -5.11 21.80 17.13
N LYS A 22 -3.80 21.93 17.41
CA LYS A 22 -2.81 22.36 16.40
C LYS A 22 -2.80 21.42 15.20
N ALA A 23 -2.76 20.10 15.41
CA ALA A 23 -2.77 19.11 14.34
C ALA A 23 -4.07 19.15 13.53
N MET A 24 -5.21 19.39 14.17
CA MET A 24 -6.50 19.53 13.50
C MET A 24 -6.53 20.76 12.59
N LEU A 25 -6.04 21.91 13.09
CA LEU A 25 -5.94 23.14 12.30
C LEU A 25 -4.99 22.99 11.11
N THR A 26 -3.85 22.30 11.28
CA THR A 26 -2.92 21.99 10.19
C THR A 26 -3.59 21.14 9.10
N GLN A 27 -4.30 20.06 9.48
CA GLN A 27 -5.02 19.22 8.52
C GLN A 27 -6.14 19.98 7.80
N ALA A 28 -6.84 20.86 8.50
CA ALA A 28 -7.88 21.70 7.89
C ALA A 28 -7.29 22.70 6.89
N ALA A 29 -6.16 23.33 7.22
CA ALA A 29 -5.45 24.22 6.31
C ALA A 29 -4.94 23.48 5.06
N GLU A 30 -4.32 22.30 5.25
CA GLU A 30 -3.85 21.45 4.15
C GLU A 30 -4.99 21.11 3.17
N ARG A 31 -6.16 20.72 3.68
CA ARG A 31 -7.34 20.42 2.84
C ARG A 31 -7.90 21.61 2.06
N LEU A 32 -7.77 22.82 2.60
CA LEU A 32 -8.21 24.04 1.92
C LEU A 32 -7.21 24.48 0.84
N GLU A 33 -5.92 24.17 1.05
CA GLU A 33 -4.85 24.48 0.10
C GLU A 33 -4.72 23.41 -0.98
N SER A 34 -5.05 22.15 -0.69
CA SER A 34 -5.06 21.06 -1.67
C SER A 34 -6.23 21.22 -2.65
N HIS A 35 -5.96 21.83 -3.80
CA HIS A 35 -6.99 22.08 -4.82
C HIS A 35 -7.23 20.88 -5.78
N ASP A 36 -6.41 19.83 -5.75
CA ASP A 36 -6.22 18.96 -6.93
C ASP A 36 -6.28 17.43 -6.72
N TYR A 37 -6.66 16.91 -5.55
CA TYR A 37 -6.63 15.44 -5.36
C TYR A 37 -7.85 14.68 -5.93
N ASP A 38 -8.93 15.38 -6.31
CA ASP A 38 -10.26 14.76 -6.52
C ASP A 38 -10.89 15.01 -7.90
N ASP A 39 -10.21 15.63 -8.87
CA ASP A 39 -10.71 15.70 -10.26
C ASP A 39 -10.35 14.42 -11.03
N TYR A 40 -10.85 13.30 -10.53
CA TYR A 40 -10.66 11.99 -11.14
C TYR A 40 -11.94 11.55 -11.86
N THR A 41 -11.79 11.18 -13.13
CA THR A 41 -12.78 10.42 -13.89
C THR A 41 -12.14 9.13 -14.34
N PHE A 42 -12.81 8.00 -14.08
CA PHE A 42 -12.37 6.72 -14.63
C PHE A 42 -12.65 6.70 -16.14
N GLU A 43 -11.59 6.52 -16.91
CA GLU A 43 -11.67 6.32 -18.35
C GLU A 43 -11.57 4.83 -18.65
N PRO A 44 -12.66 4.17 -19.09
CA PRO A 44 -12.64 2.75 -19.39
C PRO A 44 -11.73 2.48 -20.59
N VAL A 45 -11.09 1.30 -20.58
CA VAL A 45 -10.34 0.80 -21.74
C VAL A 45 -11.24 0.75 -22.97
N SER A 46 -10.74 1.22 -24.11
CA SER A 46 -11.53 1.26 -25.34
C SER A 46 -11.90 -0.14 -25.81
N GLU A 47 -13.07 -0.28 -26.44
CA GLU A 47 -13.51 -1.58 -26.98
C GLU A 47 -12.53 -2.15 -28.02
N GLU A 48 -11.85 -1.28 -28.78
CA GLU A 48 -10.80 -1.71 -29.72
C GLU A 48 -9.64 -2.40 -28.98
N GLU A 49 -9.23 -1.86 -27.83
CA GLU A 49 -8.17 -2.46 -27.01
C GLU A 49 -8.65 -3.74 -26.32
N LEU A 50 -9.88 -3.77 -25.78
CA LEU A 50 -10.46 -4.98 -25.21
C LEU A 50 -10.53 -6.12 -26.24
N GLU A 51 -10.90 -5.83 -27.48
CA GLU A 51 -10.93 -6.81 -28.56
C GLU A 51 -9.52 -7.29 -28.95
N LYS A 52 -8.50 -6.42 -28.92
CA LYS A 52 -7.10 -6.83 -29.10
C LYS A 52 -6.66 -7.77 -27.97
N GLN A 53 -7.02 -7.47 -26.73
CA GLN A 53 -6.72 -8.34 -25.59
C GLN A 53 -7.37 -9.71 -25.75
N ARG A 54 -8.66 -9.79 -26.12
CA ARG A 54 -9.36 -11.06 -26.37
C ARG A 54 -8.68 -11.91 -27.44
N LYS A 55 -8.23 -11.29 -28.55
CA LYS A 55 -7.47 -11.97 -29.61
C LYS A 55 -6.11 -12.48 -29.15
N ASN A 56 -5.42 -11.70 -28.31
CA ASN A 56 -4.07 -12.02 -27.85
C ASN A 56 -4.05 -12.91 -26.61
N ALA A 57 -5.18 -13.08 -25.91
CA ALA A 57 -5.26 -13.80 -24.64
C ALA A 57 -4.76 -15.25 -24.72
N GLY A 58 -4.86 -15.89 -25.88
CA GLY A 58 -4.33 -17.24 -26.13
C GLY A 58 -2.79 -17.34 -26.12
N SER A 59 -2.08 -16.21 -26.05
CA SER A 59 -0.62 -16.17 -25.94
C SER A 59 -0.12 -16.49 -24.52
N TYR A 60 -1.02 -16.49 -23.53
CA TYR A 60 -0.71 -16.79 -22.13
C TYR A 60 -1.44 -18.07 -21.70
N SER A 61 -0.85 -18.81 -20.77
CA SER A 61 -1.39 -20.08 -20.28
C SER A 61 -1.76 -20.08 -18.80
N VAL A 62 -1.45 -19.00 -18.07
CA VAL A 62 -1.63 -18.94 -16.62
C VAL A 62 -3.09 -19.04 -16.23
N ARG A 63 -3.43 -19.83 -15.21
CA ARG A 63 -4.80 -19.91 -14.70
C ARG A 63 -4.97 -19.14 -13.39
N PHE A 64 -6.02 -18.33 -13.30
CA PHE A 64 -6.42 -17.66 -12.06
C PHE A 64 -7.56 -18.40 -11.35
N SER A 65 -7.51 -18.49 -10.02
CA SER A 65 -8.69 -18.72 -9.19
C SER A 65 -9.04 -17.45 -8.47
N ILE A 66 -10.23 -16.93 -8.71
CA ILE A 66 -10.74 -15.71 -8.07
C ILE A 66 -11.55 -16.16 -6.87
N LEU A 67 -11.16 -15.71 -5.68
CA LEU A 67 -11.79 -16.10 -4.42
C LEU A 67 -12.65 -14.97 -3.90
N VAL A 68 -13.92 -15.29 -3.64
CA VAL A 68 -14.92 -14.33 -3.13
C VAL A 68 -15.58 -14.91 -1.87
N PRO A 69 -15.14 -14.50 -0.67
CA PRO A 69 -15.88 -14.80 0.56
C PRO A 69 -17.12 -13.90 0.64
N ALA A 70 -18.32 -14.45 0.51
CA ALA A 70 -19.58 -13.70 0.57
C ALA A 70 -20.27 -13.86 1.94
N TYR A 71 -20.87 -12.77 2.43
CA TYR A 71 -21.68 -12.79 3.65
C TYR A 71 -22.80 -11.75 3.58
N ASN A 72 -24.05 -12.21 3.44
CA ASN A 72 -25.25 -11.36 3.39
C ASN A 72 -25.18 -10.23 2.34
N THR A 73 -24.45 -10.46 1.25
CA THR A 73 -24.22 -9.50 0.17
C THR A 73 -25.53 -9.01 -0.47
N PRO A 74 -25.69 -7.70 -0.73
CA PRO A 74 -26.80 -7.19 -1.54
C PRO A 74 -26.81 -7.83 -2.93
N LYS A 75 -28.00 -8.27 -3.38
CA LYS A 75 -28.17 -9.03 -4.63
C LYS A 75 -27.57 -8.36 -5.85
N GLU A 76 -27.80 -7.05 -5.99
CA GLU A 76 -27.31 -6.28 -7.15
C GLU A 76 -25.78 -6.21 -7.17
N TYR A 77 -25.13 -6.00 -6.01
CA TYR A 77 -23.67 -5.96 -5.94
C TYR A 77 -23.06 -7.33 -6.22
N PHE A 78 -23.67 -8.39 -5.71
CA PHE A 78 -23.25 -9.75 -6.00
C PHE A 78 -23.33 -10.08 -7.50
N LYS A 79 -24.40 -9.63 -8.17
CA LYS A 79 -24.58 -9.79 -9.61
C LYS A 79 -23.53 -9.01 -10.40
N GLU A 80 -23.34 -7.72 -10.10
CA GLU A 80 -22.33 -6.87 -10.75
C GLU A 80 -20.91 -7.42 -10.57
N MET A 81 -20.61 -8.00 -9.39
CA MET A 81 -19.33 -8.65 -9.12
C MET A 81 -19.10 -9.84 -10.07
N ILE A 82 -20.08 -10.74 -10.23
CA ILE A 82 -19.96 -11.89 -11.15
C ILE A 82 -19.85 -11.40 -12.60
N GLU A 83 -20.67 -10.44 -13.02
CA GLU A 83 -20.63 -9.85 -14.36
C GLU A 83 -19.26 -9.26 -14.69
N SER A 84 -18.59 -8.62 -13.72
CA SER A 84 -17.24 -8.06 -13.90
C SER A 84 -16.17 -9.12 -14.16
N VAL A 85 -16.35 -10.32 -13.59
CA VAL A 85 -15.46 -11.47 -13.80
C VAL A 85 -15.75 -12.15 -15.15
N GLU A 86 -17.02 -12.28 -15.53
CA GLU A 86 -17.40 -12.80 -16.85
C GLU A 86 -16.94 -11.88 -18.00
N ALA A 87 -16.94 -10.57 -17.78
CA ALA A 87 -16.53 -9.57 -18.76
C ALA A 87 -15.02 -9.58 -19.07
N GLN A 88 -14.20 -10.28 -18.28
CA GLN A 88 -12.74 -10.30 -18.43
C GLN A 88 -12.31 -10.67 -19.86
N THR A 89 -11.33 -9.95 -20.40
CA THR A 89 -10.75 -10.21 -21.73
C THR A 89 -9.87 -11.46 -21.74
N TYR A 90 -9.35 -11.85 -20.57
CA TYR A 90 -8.59 -13.08 -20.38
C TYR A 90 -9.50 -14.24 -19.97
N PRO A 91 -9.49 -15.40 -20.67
CA PRO A 91 -10.49 -16.45 -20.46
C PRO A 91 -10.10 -17.52 -19.44
N ASN A 92 -8.82 -17.63 -19.05
CA ASN A 92 -8.35 -18.75 -18.23
C ASN A 92 -8.47 -18.46 -16.73
N TRP A 93 -9.70 -18.51 -16.22
CA TRP A 93 -10.01 -18.32 -14.81
C TRP A 93 -11.07 -19.29 -14.30
N GLU A 94 -11.18 -19.42 -12.99
CA GLU A 94 -12.36 -19.92 -12.28
C GLU A 94 -12.74 -18.92 -11.18
N LEU A 95 -14.03 -18.77 -10.93
CA LEU A 95 -14.58 -17.94 -9.86
C LEU A 95 -15.12 -18.86 -8.78
N ILE A 96 -14.61 -18.73 -7.56
CA ILE A 96 -15.00 -19.56 -6.41
C ILE A 96 -15.61 -18.65 -5.35
N ILE A 97 -16.91 -18.81 -5.15
CA ILE A 97 -17.71 -18.01 -4.23
C ILE A 97 -18.01 -18.87 -3.00
N GLY A 98 -17.57 -18.43 -1.83
CA GLY A 98 -17.87 -19.06 -0.55
C GLY A 98 -18.89 -18.25 0.22
N ASP A 99 -20.16 -18.66 0.23
CA ASP A 99 -21.23 -17.93 0.91
C ASP A 99 -21.48 -18.47 2.32
N ALA A 100 -21.17 -17.63 3.31
CA ALA A 100 -21.45 -17.86 4.73
C ALA A 100 -22.68 -17.10 5.24
N GLY A 101 -23.42 -16.42 4.36
CA GLY A 101 -24.63 -15.65 4.68
C GLY A 101 -25.86 -16.52 4.94
N ASP A 102 -27.00 -15.87 5.13
CA ASP A 102 -28.30 -16.55 5.25
C ASP A 102 -28.77 -17.06 3.86
N GLU A 103 -29.23 -18.32 3.78
CA GLU A 103 -29.81 -18.88 2.55
C GLU A 103 -31.01 -18.08 2.06
N ALA A 104 -31.79 -17.46 2.96
CA ALA A 104 -32.94 -16.62 2.61
C ALA A 104 -32.57 -15.40 1.74
N LYS A 105 -31.28 -15.04 1.66
CA LYS A 105 -30.79 -13.98 0.78
C LYS A 105 -30.80 -14.37 -0.69
N GLY A 106 -30.90 -15.66 -1.02
CA GLY A 106 -31.08 -16.15 -2.37
C GLY A 106 -29.87 -15.92 -3.30
N LEU A 107 -28.65 -15.90 -2.76
CA LEU A 107 -27.42 -15.70 -3.55
C LEU A 107 -27.09 -16.91 -4.42
N LYS A 108 -27.49 -18.11 -3.97
CA LYS A 108 -27.30 -19.34 -4.73
C LYS A 108 -28.07 -19.30 -6.05
N GLU A 109 -29.33 -18.88 -6.01
CA GLU A 109 -30.20 -18.77 -7.18
C GLU A 109 -29.61 -17.76 -8.17
N ILE A 110 -29.10 -16.63 -7.68
CA ILE A 110 -28.43 -15.64 -8.53
C ILE A 110 -27.18 -16.24 -9.18
N ALA A 111 -26.33 -16.94 -8.42
CA ALA A 111 -25.16 -17.59 -8.97
C ALA A 111 -25.50 -18.66 -10.02
N GLU A 112 -26.63 -19.36 -9.86
CA GLU A 112 -27.14 -20.36 -10.81
C GLU A 112 -27.75 -19.75 -12.08
N GLU A 113 -28.11 -18.46 -12.09
CA GLU A 113 -28.51 -17.73 -13.31
C GLU A 113 -27.33 -17.56 -14.29
N PHE A 114 -26.09 -17.58 -13.78
CA PHE A 114 -24.88 -17.55 -14.59
C PHE A 114 -24.55 -18.96 -15.08
N TYR A 115 -24.79 -19.22 -16.37
CA TYR A 115 -24.57 -20.54 -17.00
C TYR A 115 -23.07 -20.87 -17.22
N ASP A 116 -22.15 -19.99 -16.82
CA ASP A 116 -20.72 -20.21 -16.97
C ASP A 116 -20.19 -21.23 -15.96
N ARG A 117 -19.69 -22.35 -16.49
CA ARG A 117 -19.17 -23.48 -15.72
C ARG A 117 -17.91 -23.14 -14.91
N ARG A 118 -17.29 -21.99 -15.18
CA ARG A 118 -16.14 -21.46 -14.42
C ARG A 118 -16.58 -20.84 -13.10
N VAL A 119 -17.86 -20.49 -12.93
CA VAL A 119 -18.45 -19.98 -11.69
C VAL A 119 -18.84 -21.15 -10.79
N ARG A 120 -18.27 -21.17 -9.58
CA ARG A 120 -18.46 -22.21 -8.58
C ARG A 120 -18.96 -21.58 -7.29
N TYR A 121 -20.24 -21.76 -7.02
CA TYR A 121 -20.85 -21.35 -5.76
C TYR A 121 -20.75 -22.48 -4.72
N ILE A 122 -20.26 -22.15 -3.53
CA ILE A 122 -20.09 -23.06 -2.40
C ILE A 122 -20.79 -22.45 -1.19
N LYS A 123 -21.88 -23.08 -0.75
CA LYS A 123 -22.48 -22.73 0.54
C LYS A 123 -21.59 -23.23 1.67
N LEU A 124 -21.16 -22.32 2.54
CA LEU A 124 -20.36 -22.66 3.71
C LEU A 124 -21.30 -23.08 4.87
N PRO A 125 -20.93 -24.12 5.64
CA PRO A 125 -21.80 -24.67 6.68
C PRO A 125 -21.98 -23.72 7.88
N GLU A 126 -21.03 -22.83 8.10
CA GLU A 126 -21.05 -21.82 9.17
C GLU A 126 -20.18 -20.63 8.79
N ASN A 127 -20.47 -19.46 9.37
CA ASN A 127 -19.63 -18.27 9.20
C ASN A 127 -18.43 -18.31 10.13
N LYS A 128 -17.21 -18.39 9.58
CA LYS A 128 -15.94 -18.42 10.31
C LYS A 128 -15.16 -17.10 10.27
N GLY A 129 -15.85 -16.01 9.96
CA GLY A 129 -15.21 -14.73 9.66
C GLY A 129 -14.53 -14.74 8.29
N ILE A 130 -14.03 -13.58 7.88
CA ILE A 130 -13.49 -13.39 6.52
C ILE A 130 -12.32 -14.34 6.25
N SER A 131 -11.35 -14.45 7.17
CA SER A 131 -10.21 -15.35 7.01
C SER A 131 -10.63 -16.82 6.93
N GLY A 132 -11.53 -17.25 7.80
CA GLY A 132 -12.01 -18.63 7.84
C GLY A 132 -12.80 -19.02 6.59
N ASN A 133 -13.65 -18.12 6.10
CA ASN A 133 -14.43 -18.31 4.89
C ASN A 133 -13.52 -18.32 3.65
N THR A 134 -12.56 -17.40 3.54
CA THR A 134 -11.58 -17.39 2.46
C THR A 134 -10.72 -18.65 2.44
N ASN A 135 -10.26 -19.11 3.61
CA ASN A 135 -9.50 -20.37 3.71
C ASN A 135 -10.31 -21.59 3.27
N ALA A 136 -11.62 -21.60 3.48
CA ALA A 136 -12.48 -22.70 3.05
C ALA A 136 -12.48 -22.82 1.52
N ILE A 137 -12.61 -21.70 0.81
CA ILE A 137 -12.61 -21.68 -0.67
C ILE A 137 -11.21 -21.71 -1.29
N LEU A 138 -10.17 -21.27 -0.58
CA LEU A 138 -8.78 -21.36 -1.03
C LEU A 138 -8.34 -22.81 -1.30
N LYS A 139 -8.87 -23.78 -0.54
CA LYS A 139 -8.61 -25.21 -0.73
C LYS A 139 -9.15 -25.74 -2.05
N GLU A 140 -10.18 -25.08 -2.58
CA GLU A 140 -10.87 -25.47 -3.81
C GLU A 140 -10.24 -24.87 -5.07
N ALA A 141 -9.33 -23.91 -4.91
CA ALA A 141 -8.65 -23.21 -5.99
C ALA A 141 -7.71 -24.12 -6.79
N ARG A 142 -7.78 -24.05 -8.12
CA ARG A 142 -6.97 -24.84 -9.07
C ARG A 142 -6.09 -23.99 -9.97
N GLY A 143 -6.18 -22.67 -9.85
CA GLY A 143 -5.33 -21.70 -10.53
C GLY A 143 -3.91 -21.70 -9.99
N GLU A 144 -2.96 -21.34 -10.86
CA GLU A 144 -1.56 -21.08 -10.51
C GLU A 144 -1.43 -19.80 -9.68
N TYR A 145 -2.36 -18.86 -9.86
CA TYR A 145 -2.47 -17.62 -9.11
C TYR A 145 -3.86 -17.47 -8.50
N ILE A 146 -3.91 -16.87 -7.32
CA ILE A 146 -5.12 -16.54 -6.58
C ILE A 146 -5.36 -15.04 -6.69
N ALA A 147 -6.53 -14.66 -7.17
CA ALA A 147 -7.00 -13.28 -7.22
C ALA A 147 -8.02 -13.06 -6.09
N LEU A 148 -7.82 -12.04 -5.26
CA LEU A 148 -8.75 -11.71 -4.18
C LEU A 148 -9.74 -10.64 -4.66
N LEU A 149 -11.03 -10.91 -4.48
CA LEU A 149 -12.12 -10.01 -4.86
C LEU A 149 -13.18 -10.01 -3.76
N ASP A 150 -13.56 -8.82 -3.30
CA ASP A 150 -14.62 -8.66 -2.33
C ASP A 150 -16.00 -8.80 -2.99
N HIS A 151 -16.97 -9.31 -2.25
CA HIS A 151 -18.27 -9.73 -2.79
C HIS A 151 -19.15 -8.58 -3.30
N ASP A 152 -18.83 -7.33 -2.94
CA ASP A 152 -19.54 -6.10 -3.28
C ASP A 152 -18.73 -5.14 -4.15
N ASP A 153 -17.54 -5.55 -4.57
CA ASP A 153 -16.63 -4.83 -5.47
C ASP A 153 -16.61 -5.46 -6.87
N PHE A 154 -15.86 -4.85 -7.79
CA PHE A 154 -15.77 -5.33 -9.17
C PHE A 154 -14.44 -4.96 -9.83
N LEU A 155 -14.07 -5.74 -10.85
CA LEU A 155 -12.83 -5.58 -11.60
C LEU A 155 -13.05 -4.81 -12.90
N THR A 156 -12.01 -4.17 -13.42
CA THR A 156 -12.01 -3.70 -14.81
C THR A 156 -11.93 -4.86 -15.79
N PRO A 157 -12.49 -4.78 -17.01
CA PRO A 157 -12.49 -5.88 -17.98
C PRO A 157 -11.09 -6.39 -18.40
N ASP A 158 -10.05 -5.58 -18.24
CA ASP A 158 -8.66 -5.90 -18.58
C ASP A 158 -7.84 -6.47 -17.41
N ALA A 159 -8.38 -6.53 -16.18
CA ALA A 159 -7.64 -6.85 -14.97
C ALA A 159 -6.85 -8.17 -15.04
N LEU A 160 -7.48 -9.27 -15.45
CA LEU A 160 -6.82 -10.57 -15.55
C LEU A 160 -5.87 -10.66 -16.74
N TYR A 161 -6.14 -9.92 -17.82
CA TYR A 161 -5.24 -9.88 -18.98
C TYR A 161 -3.92 -9.18 -18.64
N GLU A 162 -3.98 -8.04 -17.95
CA GLU A 162 -2.80 -7.31 -17.51
C GLU A 162 -1.94 -8.14 -16.54
N ASN A 163 -2.58 -8.88 -15.62
CA ASN A 163 -1.89 -9.82 -14.76
C ASN A 163 -1.25 -10.97 -15.55
N ALA A 164 -1.96 -11.58 -16.51
CA ALA A 164 -1.43 -12.65 -17.34
C ALA A 164 -0.22 -12.21 -18.17
N LYS A 165 -0.33 -11.02 -18.78
CA LYS A 165 0.75 -10.37 -19.52
C LYS A 165 1.97 -10.14 -18.63
N LEU A 166 1.79 -9.52 -17.46
CA LEU A 166 2.89 -9.28 -16.53
C LEU A 166 3.59 -10.59 -16.13
N ILE A 167 2.83 -11.63 -15.77
CA ILE A 167 3.39 -12.94 -15.39
C ILE A 167 4.21 -13.55 -16.52
N SER A 168 3.76 -13.38 -17.77
CA SER A 168 4.46 -13.91 -18.95
C SER A 168 5.72 -13.12 -19.30
N GLU A 169 5.74 -11.81 -19.06
CA GLU A 169 6.85 -10.91 -19.44
C GLU A 169 7.88 -10.72 -18.30
N ALA A 170 7.51 -11.06 -17.07
CA ALA A 170 8.36 -10.85 -15.90
C ALA A 170 9.66 -11.66 -15.96
N THR A 171 10.78 -11.00 -15.63
CA THR A 171 12.09 -11.64 -15.56
C THR A 171 12.17 -12.72 -14.48
N LYS A 172 11.49 -12.49 -13.35
CA LYS A 172 11.32 -13.45 -12.26
C LYS A 172 9.83 -13.70 -12.10
N LYS A 173 9.43 -14.96 -11.93
CA LYS A 173 7.99 -15.27 -11.79
C LYS A 173 7.43 -14.50 -10.58
N PRO A 174 6.35 -13.73 -10.76
CA PRO A 174 5.76 -12.98 -9.66
C PRO A 174 5.26 -13.94 -8.57
N GLY A 175 5.55 -13.60 -7.32
CA GLY A 175 4.99 -14.23 -6.14
C GLY A 175 3.79 -13.46 -5.61
N LEU A 176 3.79 -12.13 -5.79
CA LEU A 176 2.70 -11.23 -5.45
C LEU A 176 2.63 -10.11 -6.49
N ILE A 177 1.43 -9.78 -6.95
CA ILE A 177 1.13 -8.69 -7.88
C ILE A 177 0.04 -7.84 -7.24
N TYR A 178 0.18 -6.52 -7.35
CA TYR A 178 -0.87 -5.58 -6.97
C TYR A 178 -1.08 -4.50 -8.03
N SER A 179 -2.28 -3.94 -8.08
CA SER A 179 -2.64 -2.86 -9.02
C SER A 179 -2.97 -1.55 -8.32
N ASP A 180 -3.16 -0.48 -9.09
CA ASP A 180 -3.88 0.69 -8.60
C ASP A 180 -5.36 0.36 -8.42
N GLU A 181 -6.05 1.20 -7.65
CA GLU A 181 -7.48 1.08 -7.37
C GLU A 181 -8.10 2.47 -7.32
N ASP A 182 -9.41 2.55 -7.50
CA ASP A 182 -10.20 3.72 -7.17
C ASP A 182 -11.36 3.34 -6.25
N LYS A 183 -12.18 4.33 -5.90
CA LYS A 183 -13.45 4.10 -5.25
C LYS A 183 -14.58 4.52 -6.15
N CYS A 184 -15.73 3.88 -5.97
CA CYS A 184 -16.98 4.32 -6.58
C CYS A 184 -18.11 4.43 -5.56
N ASN A 185 -19.16 5.16 -5.92
CA ASN A 185 -20.40 5.17 -5.15
C ASN A 185 -21.18 3.83 -5.33
N GLY A 186 -22.23 3.64 -4.53
CA GLY A 186 -22.97 2.37 -4.48
C GLY A 186 -23.56 1.89 -5.82
N ASP A 187 -23.89 2.78 -6.75
CA ASP A 187 -24.41 2.43 -8.09
C ASP A 187 -23.33 2.46 -9.20
N ALA A 188 -22.05 2.60 -8.82
CA ALA A 188 -20.91 2.65 -9.73
C ALA A 188 -21.00 3.71 -10.85
N THR A 189 -21.77 4.78 -10.66
CA THR A 189 -21.91 5.88 -11.64
C THR A 189 -20.86 6.97 -11.48
N LYS A 190 -20.18 7.03 -10.32
CA LYS A 190 -19.14 8.03 -10.03
C LYS A 190 -17.94 7.38 -9.36
N PHE A 191 -16.76 7.63 -9.93
CA PHE A 191 -15.46 7.21 -9.45
C PHE A 191 -14.70 8.40 -8.81
N TYR A 192 -13.89 8.12 -7.78
CA TYR A 192 -13.14 9.13 -7.01
C TYR A 192 -12.05 8.46 -6.17
N ASP A 193 -11.26 9.24 -5.41
CA ASP A 193 -10.25 8.73 -4.48
C ASP A 193 -9.23 7.76 -5.13
N VAL A 194 -8.87 7.96 -6.40
CA VAL A 194 -7.91 7.10 -7.10
C VAL A 194 -6.61 7.00 -6.31
N TYR A 195 -6.20 5.76 -6.02
CA TYR A 195 -4.93 5.49 -5.39
C TYR A 195 -3.93 4.95 -6.40
N ARG A 196 -3.06 5.85 -6.85
CA ARG A 196 -1.87 5.52 -7.65
C ARG A 196 -0.79 5.05 -6.70
N LYS A 197 -0.62 3.74 -6.60
CA LYS A 197 0.32 3.13 -5.66
C LYS A 197 1.73 3.30 -6.20
N PRO A 198 2.75 3.47 -5.34
CA PRO A 198 4.13 3.41 -5.79
C PRO A 198 4.52 1.96 -6.12
N ASN A 199 5.66 1.81 -6.80
CA ASN A 199 6.38 0.53 -6.84
C ASN A 199 6.69 0.03 -5.43
N PHE A 200 6.99 -1.27 -5.31
CA PHE A 200 7.11 -1.92 -4.01
C PHE A 200 8.14 -1.24 -3.11
N ASN A 201 7.67 -0.75 -1.97
CA ASN A 201 8.44 -0.14 -0.91
C ASN A 201 8.09 -0.84 0.42
N LEU A 202 9.05 -1.57 0.98
CA LEU A 202 8.86 -2.30 2.24
C LEU A 202 8.55 -1.33 3.38
N ASP A 203 9.36 -0.29 3.57
CA ASP A 203 9.23 0.58 4.74
C ASP A 203 7.93 1.41 4.69
N LEU A 204 7.43 1.72 3.49
CA LEU A 204 6.07 2.26 3.33
C LEU A 204 5.01 1.23 3.71
N LEU A 205 5.18 -0.05 3.34
CA LEU A 205 4.27 -1.13 3.73
C LEU A 205 4.24 -1.29 5.25
N LEU A 206 5.40 -1.23 5.92
CA LEU A 206 5.50 -1.29 7.39
C LEU A 206 4.87 -0.07 8.08
N SER A 207 4.66 1.03 7.35
CA SER A 207 4.01 2.25 7.87
C SER A 207 2.51 2.32 7.52
N ASN A 208 2.06 1.60 6.50
CA ASN A 208 0.70 1.63 6.00
C ASN A 208 0.43 0.43 5.08
N ASN A 209 -0.74 -0.20 5.21
CA ASN A 209 -1.21 -1.19 4.23
C ASN A 209 -1.62 -0.51 2.91
N TYR A 210 -0.64 -0.08 2.11
CA TYR A 210 -0.92 0.53 0.81
C TYR A 210 -1.22 -0.49 -0.29
N ILE A 211 -0.89 -1.76 -0.07
CA ILE A 211 -1.15 -2.89 -0.97
C ILE A 211 -2.43 -3.56 -0.48
N CYS A 212 -3.57 -2.97 -0.83
CA CYS A 212 -4.90 -3.45 -0.46
C CYS A 212 -5.52 -4.27 -1.62
N HIS A 213 -6.09 -3.59 -2.62
CA HIS A 213 -6.66 -4.21 -3.82
C HIS A 213 -5.92 -3.72 -5.09
N PHE A 214 -6.07 -4.35 -6.24
CA PHE A 214 -6.35 -5.76 -6.46
C PHE A 214 -5.12 -6.59 -6.06
N LEU A 215 -5.29 -7.68 -5.31
CA LEU A 215 -4.18 -8.52 -4.88
C LEU A 215 -4.21 -9.88 -5.58
N VAL A 216 -3.12 -10.21 -6.29
CA VAL A 216 -2.93 -11.48 -6.99
C VAL A 216 -1.68 -12.17 -6.46
N ILE A 217 -1.82 -13.36 -5.88
CA ILE A 217 -0.75 -14.08 -5.17
C ILE A 217 -0.53 -15.44 -5.80
N LYS A 218 0.72 -15.89 -5.91
CA LYS A 218 1.04 -17.25 -6.34
C LYS A 218 0.35 -18.27 -5.42
N SER A 219 -0.39 -19.20 -6.03
CA SER A 219 -1.31 -20.11 -5.32
C SER A 219 -0.62 -20.99 -4.29
N GLU A 220 0.57 -21.50 -4.61
CA GLU A 220 1.40 -22.28 -3.70
C GLU A 220 1.77 -21.48 -2.44
N ASP A 221 2.18 -20.22 -2.61
CA ASP A 221 2.60 -19.38 -1.49
C ASP A 221 1.41 -19.05 -0.59
N LEU A 222 0.28 -18.62 -1.15
CA LEU A 222 -0.92 -18.31 -0.37
C LEU A 222 -1.48 -19.55 0.35
N LYS A 223 -1.53 -20.72 -0.31
CA LYS A 223 -1.96 -21.97 0.31
C LYS A 223 -1.04 -22.42 1.44
N SER A 224 0.25 -22.14 1.36
CA SER A 224 1.21 -22.51 2.41
C SER A 224 1.05 -21.67 3.68
N ILE A 225 0.58 -20.43 3.55
CA ILE A 225 0.49 -19.49 4.68
C ILE A 225 -0.94 -19.33 5.21
N GLY A 226 -1.96 -19.46 4.35
CA GLY A 226 -3.38 -19.25 4.68
C GLY A 226 -3.72 -17.86 5.23
N PHE A 227 -4.99 -17.62 5.51
CA PHE A 227 -5.48 -16.45 6.26
C PHE A 227 -5.59 -16.80 7.76
N ARG A 228 -5.46 -15.79 8.63
CA ARG A 228 -5.43 -15.95 10.09
C ARG A 228 -6.57 -15.14 10.73
N SER A 229 -7.54 -15.82 11.34
CA SER A 229 -8.77 -15.20 11.86
C SER A 229 -8.52 -14.21 13.00
N GLU A 230 -7.41 -14.32 13.73
CA GLU A 230 -7.00 -13.36 14.75
C GLU A 230 -6.67 -11.97 14.18
N PHE A 231 -6.48 -11.86 12.85
CA PHE A 231 -6.26 -10.60 12.14
C PHE A 231 -7.46 -10.20 11.27
N ASP A 232 -8.65 -10.77 11.48
CA ASP A 232 -9.87 -10.35 10.77
C ASP A 232 -10.08 -8.82 10.92
N GLY A 233 -10.32 -8.15 9.78
CA GLY A 233 -10.33 -6.69 9.61
C GLY A 233 -9.04 -6.14 9.00
N ALA A 234 -7.92 -6.85 9.10
CA ALA A 234 -6.64 -6.53 8.48
C ALA A 234 -5.96 -7.79 7.90
N GLN A 235 -6.75 -8.80 7.54
CA GLN A 235 -6.28 -10.09 7.06
C GLN A 235 -5.52 -10.00 5.73
N ASP A 236 -5.87 -9.01 4.90
CA ASP A 236 -5.16 -8.63 3.69
C ASP A 236 -3.75 -8.10 4.01
N TYR A 237 -3.63 -7.21 5.01
CA TYR A 237 -2.33 -6.69 5.45
C TYR A 237 -1.45 -7.80 6.01
N ASP A 238 -2.01 -8.68 6.85
CA ASP A 238 -1.33 -9.86 7.39
C ASP A 238 -0.77 -10.77 6.28
N VAL A 239 -1.62 -11.16 5.32
CA VAL A 239 -1.20 -11.99 4.19
C VAL A 239 -0.16 -11.29 3.33
N THR A 240 -0.34 -10.00 3.03
CA THR A 240 0.63 -9.22 2.26
C THR A 240 1.99 -9.21 2.94
N LEU A 241 2.05 -8.88 4.24
CA LEU A 241 3.30 -8.88 5.02
C LEU A 241 4.00 -10.25 4.97
N ARG A 242 3.27 -11.33 5.30
CA ARG A 242 3.84 -12.69 5.30
C ARG A 242 4.27 -13.15 3.91
N CYS A 243 3.57 -12.76 2.86
CA CYS A 243 3.96 -13.03 1.48
C CYS A 243 5.24 -12.29 1.10
N VAL A 244 5.29 -10.96 1.25
CA VAL A 244 6.44 -10.17 0.79
C VAL A 244 7.72 -10.51 1.54
N MET A 245 7.60 -10.88 2.83
CA MET A 245 8.75 -11.30 3.65
C MET A 245 9.43 -12.57 3.12
N ARG A 246 8.72 -13.44 2.39
CA ARG A 246 9.32 -14.62 1.74
C ARG A 246 10.27 -14.25 0.60
N TYR A 247 10.13 -13.03 0.06
CA TYR A 247 10.93 -12.55 -1.07
C TYR A 247 12.08 -11.63 -0.62
N MET A 248 12.35 -11.56 0.69
CA MET A 248 13.53 -10.87 1.19
C MET A 248 14.83 -11.54 0.72
N PRO A 249 15.92 -10.78 0.55
CA PRO A 249 16.03 -9.33 0.76
C PRO A 249 15.76 -8.48 -0.49
N ASP A 250 15.58 -9.07 -1.68
CA ASP A 250 15.58 -8.31 -2.94
C ASP A 250 14.20 -8.01 -3.53
N PHE A 251 13.14 -8.65 -3.04
CA PHE A 251 11.73 -8.43 -3.40
C PHE A 251 11.43 -8.52 -4.89
N LYS A 252 12.26 -9.25 -5.66
CA LYS A 252 12.12 -9.35 -7.13
C LYS A 252 10.87 -10.08 -7.61
N GLU A 253 10.13 -10.71 -6.72
CA GLU A 253 8.85 -11.38 -6.99
C GLU A 253 7.63 -10.50 -6.70
N VAL A 254 7.81 -9.27 -6.20
CA VAL A 254 6.71 -8.34 -5.90
C VAL A 254 6.58 -7.33 -7.04
N TYR A 255 5.44 -7.36 -7.73
CA TYR A 255 5.19 -6.56 -8.92
C TYR A 255 4.00 -5.63 -8.74
N HIS A 256 4.12 -4.42 -9.30
CA HIS A 256 3.04 -3.43 -9.39
C HIS A 256 2.57 -3.29 -10.83
N ILE A 257 1.26 -3.25 -11.04
CA ILE A 257 0.64 -2.83 -12.30
C ILE A 257 0.08 -1.41 -12.10
N PRO A 258 0.66 -0.36 -12.72
CA PRO A 258 0.23 1.03 -12.56
C PRO A 258 -1.03 1.33 -13.40
N LYS A 259 -2.08 0.53 -13.19
CA LYS A 259 -3.41 0.65 -13.80
C LYS A 259 -4.45 0.44 -12.72
N VAL A 260 -5.54 1.19 -12.80
CA VAL A 260 -6.72 0.95 -11.96
C VAL A 260 -7.38 -0.31 -12.50
N LEU A 261 -7.29 -1.41 -11.77
CA LEU A 261 -7.87 -2.71 -12.15
C LEU A 261 -8.97 -3.19 -11.19
N TYR A 262 -9.26 -2.36 -10.17
CA TYR A 262 -10.20 -2.65 -9.09
C TYR A 262 -10.98 -1.41 -8.73
N HIS A 263 -12.29 -1.58 -8.58
CA HIS A 263 -13.21 -0.54 -8.15
C HIS A 263 -13.76 -0.87 -6.77
N TRP A 264 -13.39 -0.07 -5.77
CA TRP A 264 -13.83 -0.26 -4.40
C TRP A 264 -15.16 0.47 -4.14
N ARG A 265 -16.24 -0.29 -3.99
CA ARG A 265 -17.58 0.25 -3.81
C ARG A 265 -17.80 0.78 -2.40
N CYS A 266 -18.25 2.04 -2.33
CA CYS A 266 -18.59 2.71 -1.09
C CYS A 266 -20.11 2.78 -0.87
N HIS A 267 -20.63 1.98 0.07
CA HIS A 267 -22.00 2.04 0.58
C HIS A 267 -22.04 2.02 2.12
N GLU A 268 -23.19 2.20 2.76
CA GLU A 268 -23.31 2.35 4.22
C GLU A 268 -22.75 1.16 5.03
N GLU A 269 -22.79 -0.04 4.45
CA GLU A 269 -22.25 -1.27 5.04
C GLU A 269 -20.79 -1.55 4.64
N SER A 270 -20.24 -0.82 3.65
CA SER A 270 -18.86 -0.98 3.18
C SER A 270 -17.85 -0.46 4.21
N THR A 271 -16.70 -1.14 4.29
CA THR A 271 -15.56 -0.73 5.10
C THR A 271 -15.07 0.68 4.74
N ALA A 272 -15.17 1.07 3.47
CA ALA A 272 -14.71 2.37 2.99
C ALA A 272 -15.47 3.56 3.59
N SER A 273 -16.76 3.38 3.90
CA SER A 273 -17.66 4.47 4.34
C SER A 273 -17.65 4.68 5.86
N ASN A 274 -17.30 3.65 6.64
CA ASN A 274 -17.34 3.67 8.11
C ASN A 274 -16.04 3.23 8.81
N PRO A 275 -14.92 3.96 8.68
CA PRO A 275 -13.64 3.57 9.30
C PRO A 275 -13.67 3.61 10.84
N GLN A 276 -14.63 4.34 11.44
CA GLN A 276 -14.71 4.54 12.90
C GLN A 276 -15.38 3.39 13.64
N SER A 277 -16.25 2.59 12.99
CA SER A 277 -16.84 1.40 13.60
C SER A 277 -15.87 0.22 13.68
N LYS A 278 -14.65 0.36 13.14
CA LYS A 278 -13.67 -0.72 13.00
C LYS A 278 -12.31 -0.43 13.66
N LEU A 279 -12.31 0.13 14.88
CA LEU A 279 -11.08 0.25 15.68
C LEU A 279 -10.35 -1.10 15.83
N TYR A 280 -11.10 -2.20 15.90
CA TYR A 280 -10.54 -3.55 15.94
C TYR A 280 -9.66 -3.86 14.73
N ALA A 281 -10.01 -3.38 13.53
CA ALA A 281 -9.26 -3.62 12.30
C ALA A 281 -7.89 -2.92 12.35
N TYR A 282 -7.84 -1.71 12.91
CA TYR A 282 -6.57 -1.03 13.13
C TYR A 282 -5.70 -1.76 14.15
N GLU A 283 -6.28 -2.23 15.26
CA GLU A 283 -5.54 -3.05 16.23
C GLU A 283 -5.06 -4.38 15.62
N ALA A 284 -5.90 -5.04 14.83
CA ALA A 284 -5.52 -6.24 14.09
C ALA A 284 -4.34 -5.96 13.15
N GLY A 285 -4.37 -4.86 12.39
CA GLY A 285 -3.26 -4.47 11.51
C GLY A 285 -1.97 -4.16 12.27
N LYS A 286 -2.07 -3.50 13.44
CA LYS A 286 -0.92 -3.27 14.32
C LYS A 286 -0.32 -4.58 14.81
N ASN A 287 -1.17 -5.52 15.25
CA ASN A 287 -0.74 -6.82 15.73
C ASN A 287 -0.14 -7.69 14.61
N ALA A 288 -0.70 -7.65 13.40
CA ALA A 288 -0.17 -8.34 12.23
C ALA A 288 1.23 -7.84 11.89
N LEU A 289 1.45 -6.52 11.91
CA LEU A 289 2.76 -5.92 11.72
C LEU A 289 3.74 -6.32 12.84
N THR A 290 3.33 -6.26 14.11
CA THR A 290 4.17 -6.70 15.23
C THR A 290 4.61 -8.15 15.06
N ASP A 291 3.68 -9.06 14.77
CA ASP A 291 3.96 -10.49 14.54
C ASP A 291 4.92 -10.70 13.37
N ALA A 292 4.74 -9.94 12.29
CA ALA A 292 5.60 -10.02 11.11
C ALA A 292 7.03 -9.53 11.41
N LEU A 293 7.19 -8.44 12.18
CA LEU A 293 8.51 -7.96 12.63
C LEU A 293 9.18 -8.96 13.59
N GLU A 294 8.42 -9.54 14.51
CA GLU A 294 8.92 -10.58 15.43
C GLU A 294 9.41 -11.82 14.67
N ALA A 295 8.69 -12.24 13.62
CA ALA A 295 9.08 -13.36 12.76
C ALA A 295 10.40 -13.12 12.02
N LEU A 296 10.74 -11.86 11.72
CA LEU A 296 12.04 -11.46 11.15
C LEU A 296 13.15 -11.31 12.21
N GLY A 297 12.82 -11.45 13.49
CA GLY A 297 13.74 -11.12 14.59
C GLY A 297 13.97 -9.61 14.75
N TRP A 298 13.13 -8.77 14.12
CA TRP A 298 13.26 -7.32 14.18
C TRP A 298 12.59 -6.78 15.43
N LYS A 299 13.39 -6.59 16.48
CA LYS A 299 12.90 -6.03 17.74
C LYS A 299 12.47 -4.57 17.58
N ALA A 300 11.17 -4.33 17.65
CA ALA A 300 10.59 -3.00 17.53
C ALA A 300 9.33 -2.83 18.38
N GLU A 301 8.99 -1.57 18.66
CA GLU A 301 7.71 -1.13 19.22
C GLU A 301 6.85 -0.56 18.09
N VAL A 302 5.64 -1.10 17.90
CA VAL A 302 4.69 -0.67 16.87
C VAL A 302 3.55 0.11 17.52
N THR A 303 3.31 1.33 17.05
CA THR A 303 2.24 2.20 17.54
C THR A 303 1.43 2.79 16.40
N HIS A 304 0.20 3.22 16.67
CA HIS A 304 -0.58 3.98 15.68
C HIS A 304 -0.02 5.39 15.53
N SER A 305 0.16 5.84 14.29
CA SER A 305 0.55 7.21 14.03
C SER A 305 -0.61 8.19 14.27
N LYS A 306 -0.39 9.48 13.93
CA LYS A 306 -1.42 10.52 14.00
C LYS A 306 -2.66 10.19 13.14
N HIS A 307 -2.48 9.42 12.07
CA HIS A 307 -3.55 8.99 11.17
C HIS A 307 -3.98 7.55 11.51
N LEU A 308 -5.29 7.27 11.53
CA LEU A 308 -5.80 5.92 11.77
C LEU A 308 -5.46 5.01 10.59
N GLY A 309 -5.01 3.78 10.87
CA GLY A 309 -4.57 2.82 9.86
C GLY A 309 -3.10 2.94 9.46
N PHE A 310 -2.38 3.91 10.02
CA PHE A 310 -0.95 4.13 9.78
C PHE A 310 -0.16 3.81 11.06
N MET A 311 1.04 3.27 10.89
CA MET A 311 1.87 2.75 11.96
C MET A 311 3.20 3.49 12.04
N ASP A 312 3.67 3.69 13.27
CA ASP A 312 5.03 4.11 13.58
C ASP A 312 5.78 2.91 14.17
N VAL A 313 6.93 2.57 13.55
CA VAL A 313 7.80 1.47 13.98
C VAL A 313 9.08 2.04 14.58
N LYS A 314 9.30 1.75 15.86
CA LYS A 314 10.49 2.15 16.60
C LYS A 314 11.37 0.95 16.94
N TYR A 315 12.50 0.83 16.28
CA TYR A 315 13.46 -0.26 16.47
C TYR A 315 14.26 -0.12 17.78
N ILE A 316 14.55 -1.24 18.46
CA ILE A 316 15.21 -1.29 19.77
C ILE A 316 16.40 -2.27 19.73
N PRO A 317 17.64 -1.86 20.09
CA PRO A 317 17.99 -0.57 20.72
C PRO A 317 18.06 0.61 19.74
N GLY A 318 18.21 0.33 18.45
CA GLY A 318 18.25 1.32 17.39
C GLY A 318 18.06 0.65 16.04
N ILE A 319 17.75 1.45 15.02
CA ILE A 319 17.46 0.91 13.69
C ILE A 319 18.68 0.24 13.06
N PHE A 320 19.90 0.79 13.21
CA PHE A 320 21.09 0.16 12.63
C PHE A 320 21.47 -1.15 13.32
N ASP A 321 21.04 -1.36 14.56
CA ASP A 321 21.25 -2.61 15.31
C ASP A 321 20.28 -3.72 14.89
N VAL A 322 19.09 -3.34 14.39
CA VAL A 322 18.01 -4.28 14.05
C VAL A 322 17.91 -4.52 12.55
N ARG A 323 18.12 -3.47 11.75
CA ARG A 323 17.98 -3.45 10.29
C ARG A 323 19.35 -3.33 9.63
N GLU A 324 20.04 -4.45 9.50
CA GLU A 324 21.36 -4.54 8.84
C GLU A 324 21.32 -4.06 7.39
N ASP A 325 20.17 -4.12 6.73
CA ASP A 325 19.95 -3.67 5.36
C ASP A 325 19.87 -2.14 5.22
N ILE A 326 19.64 -1.38 6.29
CA ILE A 326 19.61 0.09 6.22
C ILE A 326 21.02 0.66 6.36
N GLY A 327 21.47 1.40 5.35
CA GLY A 327 22.78 2.07 5.35
C GLY A 327 22.72 3.53 5.75
N MET A 328 21.62 4.22 5.42
CA MET A 328 21.45 5.64 5.69
C MET A 328 20.00 5.95 6.08
N ILE A 329 19.82 6.87 7.01
CA ILE A 329 18.53 7.44 7.40
C ILE A 329 18.55 8.91 7.02
N GLY A 330 17.46 9.44 6.48
CA GLY A 330 17.35 10.85 6.11
C GLY A 330 16.03 11.47 6.55
N GLY A 331 16.08 12.75 6.92
CA GLY A 331 14.91 13.49 7.39
C GLY A 331 14.50 14.63 6.46
N ARG A 332 13.60 15.49 6.95
CA ARG A 332 13.09 16.65 6.21
C ARG A 332 14.05 17.83 6.29
N ILE A 333 14.24 18.53 5.17
CA ILE A 333 14.90 19.83 5.15
C ILE A 333 13.84 20.92 5.06
N ILE A 334 13.78 21.80 6.06
CA ILE A 334 12.74 22.81 6.20
C ILE A 334 13.40 24.19 6.18
N ASN A 335 12.92 25.10 5.32
CA ASN A 335 13.42 26.48 5.31
C ASN A 335 12.82 27.35 6.43
N ASP A 336 13.26 28.60 6.53
CA ASP A 336 12.82 29.56 7.54
C ASP A 336 11.31 29.92 7.44
N LYS A 337 10.70 29.73 6.27
CA LYS A 337 9.25 29.86 6.03
C LYS A 337 8.46 28.63 6.45
N GLY A 338 9.10 27.57 6.93
CA GLY A 338 8.43 26.33 7.33
C GLY A 338 8.00 25.48 6.14
N VAL A 339 8.68 25.56 5.01
CA VAL A 339 8.41 24.77 3.80
C VAL A 339 9.49 23.70 3.63
N ILE A 340 9.08 22.50 3.23
CA ILE A 340 9.99 21.40 2.90
C ILE A 340 10.66 21.72 1.56
N ILE A 341 12.00 21.72 1.55
CA ILE A 341 12.83 22.03 0.38
C ILE A 341 13.81 20.89 0.03
N GLY A 342 13.77 19.79 0.78
CA GLY A 342 14.67 18.65 0.63
C GLY A 342 14.33 17.53 1.60
N GLY A 343 15.10 16.45 1.54
CA GLY A 343 14.91 15.25 2.35
C GLY A 343 14.91 14.02 1.47
N ILE A 344 13.78 13.33 1.35
CA ILE A 344 13.60 12.30 0.33
C ILE A 344 13.44 12.92 -1.06
N MET A 345 14.18 12.36 -2.02
CA MET A 345 14.21 12.80 -3.40
C MET A 345 14.01 11.61 -4.35
N ASP A 346 13.44 11.90 -5.53
CA ASP A 346 13.36 10.95 -6.63
C ASP A 346 14.75 10.67 -7.24
N GLU A 347 14.82 9.77 -8.22
CA GLU A 347 16.06 9.42 -8.94
C GLU A 347 16.76 10.61 -9.63
N ASN A 348 16.01 11.68 -9.91
CA ASN A 348 16.52 12.90 -10.56
C ASN A 348 16.98 13.95 -9.53
N GLY A 349 16.85 13.67 -8.22
CA GLY A 349 17.20 14.60 -7.16
C GLY A 349 16.12 15.64 -6.85
N THR A 350 14.89 15.45 -7.33
CA THR A 350 13.77 16.34 -7.01
C THR A 350 13.17 15.96 -5.65
N PRO A 351 13.01 16.91 -4.70
CA PRO A 351 12.36 16.61 -3.42
C PRO A 351 10.92 16.13 -3.62
N VAL A 352 10.62 14.89 -3.21
CA VAL A 352 9.29 14.26 -3.38
C VAL A 352 8.19 15.06 -2.68
N PHE A 353 8.54 15.69 -1.55
CA PHE A 353 7.64 16.50 -0.74
C PHE A 353 7.96 18.00 -0.79
N GLY A 354 8.74 18.44 -1.79
CA GLY A 354 9.10 19.84 -1.97
C GLY A 354 7.88 20.75 -2.07
N GLY A 355 7.91 21.88 -1.37
CA GLY A 355 6.81 22.86 -1.35
C GLY A 355 5.73 22.60 -0.29
N LEU A 356 5.68 21.41 0.32
CA LEU A 356 4.76 21.15 1.43
C LEU A 356 5.18 21.92 2.68
N LYS A 357 4.20 22.43 3.43
CA LYS A 357 4.46 23.08 4.73
C LYS A 357 4.78 22.04 5.80
N ASP A 358 5.61 22.41 6.77
CA ASP A 358 5.91 21.56 7.92
C ASP A 358 4.63 21.16 8.67
N GLY A 359 4.49 19.87 8.91
CA GLY A 359 3.31 19.25 9.51
C GLY A 359 2.24 18.78 8.53
N TYR A 360 2.31 19.19 7.25
CA TYR A 360 1.43 18.66 6.20
C TYR A 360 1.74 17.19 5.96
N SER A 361 0.69 16.44 5.64
CA SER A 361 0.74 14.99 5.49
C SER A 361 0.97 14.56 4.05
N GLY A 362 0.67 15.43 3.09
CA GLY A 362 0.81 15.16 1.66
C GLY A 362 -0.22 14.16 1.14
N TYR A 363 -0.11 13.84 -0.14
CA TYR A 363 -0.95 12.83 -0.79
C TYR A 363 -0.91 11.51 -0.01
N ARG A 364 -2.07 11.01 0.41
CA ARG A 364 -2.22 9.75 1.17
C ARG A 364 -1.40 9.70 2.48
N ASN A 365 -1.12 10.87 3.07
CA ASN A 365 -0.31 11.04 4.29
C ASN A 365 1.17 10.61 4.17
N THR A 366 1.69 10.38 2.97
CA THR A 366 3.02 9.79 2.74
C THR A 366 4.18 10.64 3.23
N ALA A 367 4.02 11.97 3.32
CA ALA A 367 5.05 12.86 3.86
C ALA A 367 5.35 12.60 5.34
N THR A 368 4.47 11.85 6.02
CA THR A 368 4.56 11.52 7.44
C THR A 368 4.84 10.05 7.71
N LEU A 369 5.18 9.27 6.67
CA LEU A 369 5.48 7.84 6.79
C LEU A 369 6.96 7.58 6.53
N LYS A 370 7.49 6.55 7.20
CA LYS A 370 8.82 6.02 6.88
C LYS A 370 8.74 5.28 5.56
N GLN A 371 9.74 5.46 4.69
CA GLN A 371 9.75 4.83 3.37
C GLN A 371 11.17 4.71 2.82
N ASP A 372 11.42 3.63 2.07
CA ASP A 372 12.66 3.47 1.31
C ASP A 372 12.76 4.59 0.26
N ALA A 373 13.97 5.06 -0.01
CA ALA A 373 14.25 6.25 -0.80
C ALA A 373 15.20 5.94 -1.96
N ASP A 374 15.01 6.68 -3.06
CA ASP A 374 15.99 6.67 -4.15
C ASP A 374 17.23 7.47 -3.78
N LEU A 375 17.01 8.70 -3.33
CA LEU A 375 18.04 9.60 -2.84
C LEU A 375 17.59 10.25 -1.53
N LEU A 376 18.55 10.51 -0.65
CA LEU A 376 18.35 11.29 0.58
C LEU A 376 19.29 12.50 0.59
N ASP A 377 18.78 13.59 1.14
CA ASP A 377 19.52 14.83 1.31
C ASP A 377 20.48 14.75 2.50
N ILE A 378 21.78 14.89 2.23
CA ILE A 378 22.82 14.76 3.26
C ILE A 378 22.73 15.84 4.35
N ARG A 379 22.00 16.93 4.12
CA ARG A 379 21.80 17.99 5.13
C ARG A 379 21.07 17.49 6.36
N CYS A 380 20.29 16.41 6.24
CA CYS A 380 19.65 15.72 7.34
C CYS A 380 19.79 14.22 7.12
N MET A 381 20.98 13.68 7.42
CA MET A 381 21.21 12.25 7.35
C MET A 381 21.89 11.69 8.60
N LYS A 382 21.65 10.40 8.86
CA LYS A 382 22.44 9.58 9.76
C LYS A 382 22.99 8.40 8.98
N LEU A 383 24.28 8.17 9.10
CA LEU A 383 24.98 7.14 8.34
C LEU A 383 25.38 5.99 9.26
N ARG A 384 25.26 4.76 8.76
CA ARG A 384 25.79 3.55 9.42
C ARG A 384 27.32 3.67 9.56
N PRO A 385 27.92 3.37 10.73
CA PRO A 385 29.37 3.54 10.97
C PRO A 385 30.28 2.88 9.93
N GLU A 386 29.90 1.71 9.43
CA GLU A 386 30.62 0.95 8.41
C GLU A 386 30.71 1.68 7.06
N LEU A 387 29.91 2.73 6.86
CA LEU A 387 29.85 3.51 5.62
C LEU A 387 30.56 4.87 5.73
N TYR A 388 31.21 5.18 6.86
CA TYR A 388 31.90 6.46 7.04
C TYR A 388 33.03 6.68 6.02
N ASP A 389 33.72 5.61 5.61
CA ASP A 389 34.75 5.70 4.56
C ASP A 389 34.15 6.07 3.20
N VAL A 390 32.92 5.62 2.90
CA VAL A 390 32.21 6.02 1.68
C VAL A 390 31.93 7.53 1.70
N PHE A 391 31.51 8.04 2.86
CA PHE A 391 31.29 9.48 3.03
C PHE A 391 32.58 10.28 2.86
N LYS A 392 33.67 9.83 3.49
CA LYS A 392 34.97 10.47 3.41
C LYS A 392 35.56 10.46 1.99
N ASP A 393 35.44 9.35 1.28
CA ASP A 393 35.88 9.23 -0.11
C ASP A 393 35.19 10.24 -1.02
N VAL A 394 33.88 10.47 -0.82
CA VAL A 394 33.09 11.33 -1.71
C VAL A 394 33.22 12.81 -1.33
N THR A 395 33.24 13.11 -0.04
CA THR A 395 33.24 14.50 0.45
C THR A 395 34.63 15.05 0.76
N GLY A 396 35.61 14.17 0.97
CA GLY A 396 36.93 14.52 1.49
C GLY A 396 36.94 14.84 2.98
N MET A 397 35.87 14.55 3.72
CA MET A 397 35.68 14.95 5.12
C MET A 397 35.31 13.76 6.01
N GLU A 398 35.70 13.82 7.28
CA GLU A 398 35.24 12.84 8.27
C GLU A 398 33.76 13.01 8.57
N TYR A 399 33.01 11.91 8.60
CA TYR A 399 31.63 11.93 9.08
C TYR A 399 31.63 12.21 10.58
N LYS A 400 30.87 13.22 11.02
CA LYS A 400 30.66 13.53 12.43
C LYS A 400 29.21 13.91 12.67
N GLU A 401 28.67 13.42 13.78
CA GLU A 401 27.31 13.76 14.20
C GLU A 401 27.31 15.06 15.02
N ASP A 402 26.31 15.92 14.81
CA ASP A 402 26.01 17.03 15.71
C ASP A 402 25.52 16.43 17.05
N PRO A 403 26.18 16.73 18.19
CA PRO A 403 25.85 16.13 19.48
C PRO A 403 24.41 16.40 19.95
N LYS A 404 23.74 17.41 19.40
CA LYS A 404 22.35 17.74 19.75
C LYS A 404 21.34 16.94 18.96
N THR A 405 21.62 16.67 17.69
CA THR A 405 20.67 16.01 16.78
C THR A 405 20.96 14.53 16.62
N GLY A 406 22.23 14.11 16.70
CA GLY A 406 22.66 12.76 16.32
C GLY A 406 22.65 12.51 14.81
N PHE A 407 22.53 13.57 14.01
CA PHE A 407 22.62 13.57 12.54
C PHE A 407 23.94 14.21 12.10
N TYR A 408 24.34 14.00 10.86
CA TYR A 408 25.52 14.61 10.27
C TYR A 408 25.58 16.13 10.52
N ASP A 409 26.71 16.62 11.04
CA ASP A 409 26.93 18.05 11.26
C ASP A 409 27.26 18.74 9.93
N ILE A 410 26.19 19.17 9.23
CA ILE A 410 26.30 19.84 7.93
C ILE A 410 27.18 21.10 7.96
N LYS A 411 27.42 21.70 9.12
CA LYS A 411 28.32 22.86 9.27
C LYS A 411 29.77 22.54 8.91
N LEU A 412 30.13 21.25 8.84
CA LEU A 412 31.44 20.81 8.41
C LEU A 412 31.61 20.85 6.88
N GLN A 413 30.52 20.92 6.13
CA GLN A 413 30.53 20.97 4.67
C GLN A 413 31.09 22.30 4.16
N LYS A 414 31.89 22.22 3.09
CA LYS A 414 32.46 23.40 2.42
C LYS A 414 31.39 24.16 1.64
N ASP A 415 31.44 25.49 1.68
CA ASP A 415 30.43 26.37 1.06
C ASP A 415 30.33 26.25 -0.48
N ASP A 416 31.39 25.81 -1.16
CA ASP A 416 31.46 25.64 -2.63
C ASP A 416 31.00 24.25 -3.13
N THR A 417 30.41 23.44 -2.24
CA THR A 417 30.01 22.08 -2.54
C THR A 417 28.73 22.02 -3.38
N ASP A 418 28.77 21.30 -4.50
CA ASP A 418 27.57 20.83 -5.20
C ASP A 418 26.89 19.71 -4.39
N LEU A 419 25.99 20.12 -3.48
CA LEU A 419 25.30 19.20 -2.56
C LEU A 419 24.53 18.12 -3.30
N MET A 420 23.83 18.47 -4.38
CA MET A 420 23.03 17.51 -5.14
C MET A 420 23.90 16.42 -5.73
N LYS A 421 25.02 16.80 -6.35
CA LYS A 421 26.00 15.82 -6.87
C LYS A 421 26.53 14.90 -5.77
N ILE A 422 26.84 15.44 -4.59
CA ILE A 422 27.32 14.62 -3.46
C ILE A 422 26.23 13.67 -2.97
N CYS A 423 25.00 14.15 -2.75
CA CYS A 423 23.85 13.33 -2.36
C CYS A 423 23.70 12.14 -3.31
N THR A 424 23.67 12.42 -4.61
CA THR A 424 23.54 11.40 -5.66
C THR A 424 24.66 10.37 -5.60
N ILE A 425 25.93 10.79 -5.50
CA ILE A 425 27.06 9.86 -5.47
C ILE A 425 27.03 8.98 -4.21
N ILE A 426 26.81 9.57 -3.03
CA ILE A 426 26.79 8.82 -1.77
C ILE A 426 25.65 7.80 -1.77
N CYS A 427 24.41 8.24 -2.08
CA CYS A 427 23.24 7.38 -2.13
C CYS A 427 23.46 6.19 -3.09
N HIS A 428 23.96 6.46 -4.30
CA HIS A 428 24.24 5.39 -5.26
C HIS A 428 25.34 4.43 -4.81
N ARG A 429 26.43 4.91 -4.18
CA ARG A 429 27.47 4.02 -3.65
C ARG A 429 26.91 3.13 -2.54
N ILE A 430 26.10 3.68 -1.63
CA ILE A 430 25.44 2.93 -0.55
C ILE A 430 24.48 1.87 -1.13
N LYS A 431 23.60 2.24 -2.07
CA LYS A 431 22.69 1.30 -2.74
C LYS A 431 23.44 0.21 -3.51
N LYS A 432 24.54 0.55 -4.19
CA LYS A 432 25.39 -0.42 -4.90
C LYS A 432 26.05 -1.44 -3.97
N MET A 433 26.26 -1.09 -2.70
CA MET A 433 26.75 -2.01 -1.66
C MET A 433 25.64 -2.91 -1.08
N GLY A 434 24.40 -2.76 -1.55
CA GLY A 434 23.25 -3.57 -1.12
C GLY A 434 22.43 -2.96 0.03
N TYR A 435 22.77 -1.75 0.47
CA TYR A 435 22.05 -1.06 1.54
C TYR A 435 20.85 -0.26 1.00
N LYS A 436 19.82 -0.13 1.83
CA LYS A 436 18.66 0.73 1.62
C LYS A 436 18.86 2.10 2.26
N LEU A 437 18.07 3.06 1.79
CA LEU A 437 18.05 4.44 2.26
C LEU A 437 16.69 4.71 2.87
N LEU A 438 16.62 4.93 4.19
CA LEU A 438 15.35 5.13 4.86
C LEU A 438 15.05 6.62 5.04
N TYR A 439 13.94 7.10 4.49
CA TYR A 439 13.37 8.36 4.92
C TYR A 439 12.64 8.19 6.25
N ASP A 440 12.99 9.00 7.25
CA ASP A 440 12.30 9.10 8.52
C ASP A 440 11.77 10.53 8.75
N PRO A 441 10.45 10.75 8.63
CA PRO A 441 9.85 12.08 8.75
C PRO A 441 9.94 12.65 10.16
N ASP A 442 10.19 11.84 11.20
CA ASP A 442 10.40 12.34 12.56
C ASP A 442 11.71 13.13 12.69
N CYS A 443 12.61 12.93 11.73
CA CYS A 443 13.89 13.62 11.64
C CYS A 443 13.72 14.87 10.77
N SER A 444 14.23 16.01 11.23
CA SER A 444 14.23 17.23 10.44
C SER A 444 15.33 18.20 10.85
N VAL A 445 15.77 19.02 9.89
CA VAL A 445 16.64 20.17 10.13
C VAL A 445 16.03 21.42 9.55
N LYS A 446 16.32 22.56 10.19
CA LYS A 446 15.94 23.88 9.69
C LYS A 446 17.15 24.56 9.09
N VAL A 447 17.01 25.05 7.87
CA VAL A 447 18.06 25.80 7.16
C VAL A 447 17.57 27.21 6.85
N LYS A 448 18.50 28.15 6.77
CA LYS A 448 18.23 29.52 6.30
C LYS A 448 18.48 29.56 4.80
N GLU A 449 17.49 30.02 4.03
CA GLU A 449 17.63 30.36 2.61
C GLU A 449 17.76 31.87 2.43
#